data_AF-A0A847D0C2-F1
#
_entry.id   AF-A0A847D0C2-F1
#
_cell.length_a   1.000
_cell.length_b   1.000
_cell.length_c   1.000
_cell.angle_alpha   90.00
_cell.angle_beta   90.00
_cell.angle_gamma   90.00
#
_symmetry.space_group_name_H-M   'P 1'
#
loop_
_entity.id
_entity.type
_entity.pdbx_description
1 polymer ?
#
loop_
_entity_poly.entity_id
_entity_poly.type
_entity_poly.pdbx_seq_one_letter_code
_entity_poly.pdbx_strand_id
1 'polypeptide(L)'
;MEMIKHMLNNWSVYQQITLSLLIIFIIALLSLGVWLFSKNKKFLLFALTSMGLCILTTFLGFQLANMIFDISINYIFFLTPIIILAINIIYIGMSIGYYNSKKMQKYPNYKDLRKEFGKDSIQISIFTILLFTSFLIFIDGLAFSFLLLTAILLVLTTWINFFLVRIFFKDE
;
A
#
# COMPACT_ATOMS: atom_id res chain seq x y z
N MET A 1 16.70 -12.73 13.07
CA MET A 1 15.91 -13.98 13.23
C MET A 1 15.08 -13.98 14.52
N GLU A 2 15.54 -13.29 15.58
CA GLU A 2 14.78 -13.13 16.83
C GLU A 2 13.51 -12.28 16.71
N MET A 3 13.47 -11.26 15.85
CA MET A 3 12.27 -10.42 15.64
C MET A 3 11.08 -11.21 15.07
N ILE A 4 11.32 -12.07 14.06
CA ILE A 4 10.28 -12.94 13.49
C ILE A 4 9.85 -13.97 14.53
N LYS A 5 10.79 -14.52 15.32
CA LYS A 5 10.47 -15.41 16.44
C LYS A 5 9.66 -14.70 17.53
N HIS A 6 9.95 -13.46 17.88
CA HIS A 6 9.18 -12.68 18.87
C HIS A 6 7.81 -12.26 18.34
N MET A 7 7.70 -11.85 17.07
CA MET A 7 6.42 -11.56 16.42
C MET A 7 5.53 -12.80 16.33
N LEU A 8 6.10 -13.95 15.96
CA LEU A 8 5.36 -15.21 15.90
C LEU A 8 5.05 -15.77 17.30
N ASN A 9 6.00 -15.78 18.23
CA ASN A 9 5.76 -16.33 19.58
C ASN A 9 4.76 -15.52 20.41
N ASN A 10 4.58 -14.24 20.12
CA ASN A 10 3.58 -13.43 20.82
C ASN A 10 2.14 -13.76 20.39
N TRP A 11 1.96 -14.51 19.29
CA TRP A 11 0.65 -14.83 18.74
C TRP A 11 0.34 -16.30 18.93
N SER A 12 -0.89 -16.62 19.29
CA SER A 12 -1.32 -18.01 19.27
C SER A 12 -1.27 -18.53 17.82
N VAL A 13 -0.97 -19.81 17.65
CA VAL A 13 -0.97 -20.47 16.32
C VAL A 13 -2.28 -20.19 15.58
N TYR A 14 -3.40 -20.14 16.31
CA TYR A 14 -4.70 -19.77 15.77
C TYR A 14 -4.73 -18.35 15.18
N GLN A 15 -4.20 -17.34 15.88
CA GLN A 15 -4.14 -15.96 15.38
C GLN A 15 -3.30 -15.85 14.11
N GLN A 16 -2.15 -16.53 14.07
CA GLN A 16 -1.28 -16.53 12.88
C GLN A 16 -1.98 -17.12 11.66
N ILE A 17 -2.68 -18.26 11.84
CA ILE A 17 -3.44 -18.92 10.76
C ILE A 17 -4.57 -18.00 10.29
N THR A 18 -5.33 -17.43 11.23
CA THR A 18 -6.48 -16.58 10.92
C THR A 18 -6.05 -15.33 10.14
N LEU A 19 -4.95 -14.69 10.56
CA LEU A 19 -4.45 -13.49 9.89
C LEU A 19 -3.87 -13.79 8.50
N SER A 20 -3.19 -14.93 8.36
CA SER A 20 -2.68 -15.41 7.07
C SER A 20 -3.82 -15.70 6.09
N LEU A 21 -4.87 -16.40 6.55
CA LEU A 21 -6.07 -16.65 5.76
C LEU A 21 -6.75 -15.34 5.35
N LEU A 22 -6.87 -14.38 6.27
CA LEU A 22 -7.48 -13.08 5.99
C LEU A 22 -6.71 -12.31 4.90
N ILE A 23 -5.38 -12.29 4.96
CA ILE A 23 -4.54 -11.67 3.92
C ILE A 23 -4.75 -12.36 2.56
N ILE A 24 -4.75 -13.70 2.53
CA ILE A 24 -4.98 -14.47 1.30
C ILE A 24 -6.37 -14.15 0.72
N PHE A 25 -7.40 -14.10 1.56
CA PHE A 25 -8.76 -13.75 1.13
C PHE A 25 -8.83 -12.33 0.58
N ILE A 26 -8.17 -11.35 1.21
CA ILE A 26 -8.11 -9.97 0.70
C ILE A 26 -7.45 -9.94 -0.69
N ILE A 27 -6.31 -10.60 -0.87
CA ILE A 27 -5.59 -10.63 -2.16
C ILE A 27 -6.46 -11.31 -3.23
N ALA A 28 -7.11 -12.43 -2.88
CA ALA A 28 -7.98 -13.16 -3.79
C ALA A 28 -9.20 -12.32 -4.23
N LEU A 29 -9.90 -11.69 -3.27
CA LEU A 29 -11.06 -10.85 -3.54
C LEU A 29 -10.69 -9.62 -4.38
N LEU A 30 -9.57 -8.96 -4.06
CA LEU A 30 -9.10 -7.82 -4.84
C LEU A 30 -8.72 -8.23 -6.26
N SER A 31 -7.98 -9.33 -6.42
CA SER A 31 -7.60 -9.85 -7.75
C SER A 31 -8.83 -10.21 -8.58
N LEU A 32 -9.83 -10.84 -7.96
CA LEU A 32 -11.10 -11.17 -8.60
C LEU A 32 -11.86 -9.90 -8.99
N GLY A 33 -11.93 -8.90 -8.11
CA GLY A 33 -12.51 -7.59 -8.41
C GLY A 33 -11.84 -6.91 -9.61
N VAL A 34 -10.51 -6.84 -9.61
CA VAL A 34 -9.73 -6.25 -10.71
C VAL A 34 -10.03 -6.97 -12.03
N TRP A 35 -10.10 -8.29 -12.01
CA TRP A 35 -10.40 -9.10 -13.19
C TRP A 35 -11.83 -8.88 -13.69
N LEU A 36 -12.84 -8.89 -12.81
CA LEU A 36 -14.24 -8.68 -13.17
C LEU A 36 -14.48 -7.32 -13.83
N PHE A 37 -13.88 -6.25 -13.27
CA PHE A 37 -14.10 -4.89 -13.74
C PHE A 37 -13.27 -4.54 -14.98
N SER A 38 -11.98 -4.86 -14.99
CA SER A 38 -11.09 -4.50 -16.10
C SER A 38 -11.14 -5.49 -17.28
N LYS A 39 -11.31 -6.80 -17.01
CA LYS A 39 -11.10 -7.90 -17.96
C LYS A 39 -9.76 -7.82 -18.72
N ASN A 40 -8.76 -7.13 -18.15
CA ASN A 40 -7.48 -6.86 -18.80
C ASN A 40 -6.32 -7.32 -17.92
N LYS A 41 -5.46 -8.18 -18.48
CA LYS A 41 -4.30 -8.76 -17.77
C LYS A 41 -3.31 -7.70 -17.28
N LYS A 42 -3.16 -6.55 -17.97
CA LYS A 42 -2.25 -5.47 -17.54
C LYS A 42 -2.65 -4.91 -16.17
N PHE A 43 -3.95 -4.68 -15.93
CA PHE A 43 -4.46 -4.19 -14.65
C PHE A 43 -4.34 -5.23 -13.55
N LEU A 44 -4.57 -6.52 -13.86
CA LEU A 44 -4.40 -7.60 -12.90
C LEU A 44 -2.92 -7.73 -12.45
N LEU A 45 -1.98 -7.69 -13.40
CA LEU A 45 -0.55 -7.72 -13.09
C LEU A 45 -0.10 -6.48 -12.31
N PHE A 46 -0.60 -5.30 -12.67
CA PHE A 46 -0.37 -4.08 -11.89
C PHE A 46 -0.87 -4.24 -10.44
N ALA A 47 -2.08 -4.74 -10.23
CA ALA A 47 -2.64 -4.92 -8.90
C ALA A 47 -1.84 -5.92 -8.05
N LEU A 48 -1.46 -7.07 -8.62
CA LEU A 48 -0.66 -8.08 -7.93
C LEU A 48 0.75 -7.57 -7.58
N THR A 49 1.42 -6.89 -8.51
CA THR A 49 2.74 -6.31 -8.26
C THR A 49 2.70 -5.16 -7.26
N SER A 50 1.67 -4.31 -7.33
CA SER A 50 1.38 -3.26 -6.36
C SER A 50 1.21 -3.83 -4.94
N MET A 51 0.37 -4.86 -4.77
CA MET A 51 0.19 -5.52 -3.48
C MET A 51 1.48 -6.18 -2.98
N GLY A 52 2.21 -6.88 -3.85
CA GLY A 52 3.47 -7.52 -3.50
C GLY A 52 4.52 -6.51 -3.02
N LEU A 53 4.68 -5.40 -3.75
CA LEU A 53 5.60 -4.33 -3.34
C LEU A 53 5.14 -3.64 -2.06
N CYS A 54 3.84 -3.42 -1.86
CA CYS A 54 3.27 -2.86 -0.63
C CYS A 54 3.60 -3.72 0.62
N ILE A 55 3.48 -5.04 0.51
CA ILE A 55 3.86 -5.96 1.60
C ILE A 55 5.38 -5.90 1.84
N LEU A 56 6.18 -5.94 0.77
CA LEU A 56 7.64 -5.89 0.86
C LEU A 56 8.13 -4.58 1.46
N THR A 57 7.58 -3.44 1.06
CA THR A 57 7.98 -2.12 1.56
C THR A 57 7.62 -1.93 3.02
N THR A 58 6.46 -2.42 3.44
CA THR A 58 6.06 -2.40 4.84
C THR A 58 7.00 -3.25 5.69
N PHE A 59 7.30 -4.47 5.23
CA PHE A 59 8.22 -5.36 5.92
C PHE A 59 9.64 -4.78 6.03
N LEU A 60 10.20 -4.29 4.92
CA LEU A 60 11.51 -3.64 4.91
C LEU A 60 11.51 -2.37 5.78
N GLY A 61 10.42 -1.60 5.77
CA GLY A 61 10.22 -0.45 6.64
C GLY A 61 10.37 -0.78 8.12
N PHE A 62 9.75 -1.88 8.57
CA PHE A 62 9.88 -2.34 9.95
C PHE A 62 11.28 -2.82 10.28
N GLN A 63 11.93 -3.56 9.38
CA GLN A 63 13.31 -4.00 9.57
C GLN A 63 14.26 -2.81 9.71
N LEU A 64 14.14 -1.81 8.84
CA LEU A 64 14.95 -0.59 8.89
C LEU A 64 14.66 0.23 10.15
N ALA A 65 13.40 0.38 10.53
CA ALA A 65 13.00 1.06 11.77
C ALA A 65 13.62 0.41 13.01
N ASN A 66 13.61 -0.92 13.07
CA ASN A 66 14.20 -1.66 14.18
C ASN A 66 15.73 -1.61 14.17
N MET A 67 16.39 -1.82 13.02
CA MET A 67 17.84 -1.89 12.94
C MET A 67 18.55 -0.53 13.08
N ILE A 68 17.97 0.53 12.53
CA ILE A 68 18.62 1.85 12.45
C ILE A 68 18.21 2.75 13.62
N PHE A 69 16.94 2.68 14.03
CA PHE A 69 16.37 3.59 15.03
C PHE A 69 16.05 2.90 16.36
N ASP A 70 16.38 1.61 16.50
CA ASP A 70 16.12 0.78 17.69
C ASP A 70 14.65 0.82 18.16
N ILE A 71 13.73 0.97 17.21
CA ILE A 71 12.30 1.03 17.50
C ILE A 71 11.79 -0.40 17.75
N SER A 72 11.28 -0.65 18.96
CA SER A 72 10.59 -1.89 19.29
C SER A 72 9.21 -1.93 18.61
N ILE A 73 9.05 -2.84 17.64
CA ILE A 73 7.80 -3.02 16.91
C ILE A 73 6.77 -3.71 17.82
N ASN A 74 5.98 -2.88 18.50
CA ASN A 74 4.91 -3.29 19.41
C ASN A 74 3.55 -3.39 18.69
N TYR A 75 2.51 -3.78 19.44
CA TYR A 75 1.17 -4.05 18.91
C TYR A 75 0.58 -2.93 18.04
N ILE A 76 0.86 -1.65 18.35
CA ILE A 76 0.30 -0.53 17.60
C ILE A 76 0.82 -0.49 16.15
N PHE A 77 2.05 -0.94 15.91
CA PHE A 77 2.65 -0.98 14.58
C PHE A 77 1.97 -2.00 13.67
N PHE A 78 1.20 -2.95 14.21
CA PHE A 78 0.39 -3.86 13.39
C PHE A 78 -0.76 -3.17 12.66
N LEU A 79 -1.11 -1.93 13.02
CA LEU A 79 -2.04 -1.12 12.24
C LEU A 79 -1.41 -0.56 10.96
N THR A 80 -0.09 -0.33 10.93
CA THR A 80 0.62 0.21 9.76
C THR A 80 0.39 -0.61 8.49
N PRO A 81 0.58 -1.95 8.44
CA PRO A 81 0.30 -2.73 7.23
C PRO A 81 -1.15 -2.64 6.77
N ILE A 82 -2.11 -2.53 7.70
CA ILE A 82 -3.53 -2.40 7.37
C ILE A 82 -3.79 -1.04 6.69
N ILE A 83 -3.24 0.04 7.25
CA ILE A 83 -3.37 1.40 6.72
C ILE A 83 -2.74 1.51 5.32
N ILE A 84 -1.53 0.96 5.15
CA ILE A 84 -0.83 0.99 3.87
C ILE A 84 -1.59 0.17 2.82
N LEU A 85 -2.10 -1.01 3.19
CA LEU A 85 -2.89 -1.85 2.29
C LEU A 85 -4.20 -1.14 1.87
N ALA A 86 -4.87 -0.43 2.79
CA ALA A 86 -6.06 0.34 2.47
C ALA A 86 -5.77 1.45 1.43
N ILE A 87 -4.68 2.20 1.59
CA ILE A 87 -4.25 3.18 0.58
C ILE A 87 -3.89 2.50 -0.75
N ASN A 88 -3.24 1.34 -0.70
CA ASN A 88 -2.91 0.58 -1.91
C ASN A 88 -4.15 0.14 -2.69
N ILE A 89 -5.22 -0.25 -1.99
CA ILE A 89 -6.52 -0.55 -2.61
C ILE A 89 -7.09 0.68 -3.32
N ILE A 90 -6.96 1.87 -2.74
CA ILE A 90 -7.41 3.13 -3.37
C ILE A 90 -6.64 3.35 -4.69
N TYR A 91 -5.32 3.15 -4.71
CA TYR A 91 -4.51 3.24 -5.94
C TYR A 91 -4.96 2.26 -7.03
N ILE A 92 -5.22 1.01 -6.66
CA ILE A 92 -5.76 0.01 -7.57
C ILE A 92 -7.14 0.43 -8.08
N GLY A 93 -8.01 0.90 -7.18
CA GLY A 93 -9.34 1.42 -7.48
C GLY A 93 -9.31 2.62 -8.44
N MET A 94 -8.40 3.57 -8.26
CA MET A 94 -8.23 4.71 -9.17
C MET A 94 -7.86 4.25 -10.59
N SER A 95 -6.94 3.29 -10.71
CA SER A 95 -6.54 2.77 -12.03
C SER A 95 -7.70 2.09 -12.77
N ILE A 96 -8.47 1.26 -12.05
CA ILE A 96 -9.61 0.52 -12.63
C ILE A 96 -10.79 1.45 -12.88
N GLY A 97 -11.04 2.39 -11.96
CA GLY A 97 -12.08 3.40 -12.09
C GLY A 97 -11.88 4.28 -13.31
N TYR A 98 -10.64 4.73 -13.54
CA TYR A 98 -10.26 5.43 -14.76
C TYR A 98 -10.58 4.59 -16.00
N TYR A 99 -10.09 3.34 -16.04
CA TYR A 99 -10.33 2.43 -17.16
C TYR A 99 -11.82 2.21 -17.45
N ASN A 100 -12.63 2.02 -16.42
CA ASN A 100 -14.07 1.81 -16.56
C ASN A 100 -14.81 3.07 -17.03
N SER A 101 -14.47 4.24 -16.50
CA SER A 101 -15.08 5.52 -16.90
C SER A 101 -14.82 5.87 -18.38
N LYS A 102 -13.68 5.42 -18.92
CA LYS A 102 -13.28 5.65 -20.32
C LYS A 102 -13.51 4.45 -21.23
N LYS A 103 -14.18 3.39 -20.76
CA LYS A 103 -14.41 2.16 -21.51
C LYS A 103 -15.27 2.32 -22.77
N MET A 104 -16.06 3.40 -22.86
CA MET A 104 -16.80 3.77 -24.07
C MET A 104 -15.92 4.46 -25.13
N GLN A 105 -14.73 4.95 -24.76
CA GLN A 105 -13.73 5.37 -25.73
C GLN A 105 -12.97 4.14 -26.21
N LYS A 106 -12.87 3.97 -27.52
CA LYS A 106 -12.42 2.74 -28.20
C LYS A 106 -11.03 2.25 -27.77
N TYR A 107 -10.20 3.12 -27.17
CA TYR A 107 -8.90 2.80 -26.59
C TYR A 107 -8.61 3.67 -25.35
N PRO A 108 -8.13 3.10 -24.22
CA PRO A 108 -7.69 3.89 -23.08
C PRO A 108 -6.42 4.66 -23.44
N ASN A 109 -6.43 5.97 -23.26
CA ASN A 109 -5.21 6.76 -23.38
C ASN A 109 -4.35 6.60 -22.10
N TYR A 110 -3.35 5.72 -22.16
CA TYR A 110 -2.48 5.46 -21.00
C TYR A 110 -1.64 6.67 -20.60
N LYS A 111 -1.40 7.62 -21.51
CA LYS A 111 -0.77 8.91 -21.20
C LYS A 111 -1.63 9.74 -20.25
N ASP A 112 -2.94 9.76 -20.49
CA ASP A 112 -3.88 10.50 -19.65
C ASP A 112 -4.04 9.82 -18.28
N LEU A 113 -4.13 8.48 -18.25
CA LEU A 113 -4.09 7.70 -16.99
C LEU A 113 -2.87 8.06 -16.15
N ARG A 114 -1.67 8.04 -16.74
CA ARG A 114 -0.42 8.39 -16.04
C ARG A 114 -0.43 9.83 -15.50
N LYS A 115 -1.04 10.76 -16.24
CA LYS A 115 -1.13 12.17 -15.85
C LYS A 115 -2.08 12.36 -14.67
N GLU A 116 -3.27 11.77 -14.72
CA GLU A 116 -4.23 11.80 -13.62
C GLU A 116 -3.67 11.12 -12.38
N PHE A 117 -3.12 9.91 -12.54
CA PHE A 117 -2.51 9.17 -11.43
C PHE A 117 -1.36 9.93 -10.78
N GLY A 118 -0.56 10.66 -11.57
CA GLY A 118 0.49 11.54 -11.05
C GLY A 118 -0.04 12.72 -10.25
N LYS A 119 -1.09 13.38 -10.73
CA LYS A 119 -1.75 14.47 -10.00
C LYS A 119 -2.31 13.96 -8.67
N ASP A 120 -3.00 12.83 -8.69
CA ASP A 120 -3.60 12.24 -7.49
C ASP A 120 -2.53 11.77 -6.51
N SER A 121 -1.42 11.19 -7.00
CA SER A 121 -0.28 10.78 -6.16
C SER A 121 0.36 11.98 -5.44
N ILE A 122 0.49 13.12 -6.12
CA ILE A 122 1.00 14.37 -5.51
C ILE A 122 0.01 14.86 -4.45
N GLN A 123 -1.29 14.91 -4.76
CA GLN A 123 -2.31 15.36 -3.82
C GLN A 123 -2.38 14.49 -2.57
N ILE A 124 -2.38 13.16 -2.74
CA ILE A 124 -2.38 12.21 -1.62
C ILE A 124 -1.10 12.33 -0.79
N SER A 125 0.06 12.54 -1.42
CA SER A 125 1.32 12.75 -0.69
C SER A 125 1.28 14.02 0.15
N ILE A 126 0.85 15.15 -0.43
CA ILE A 126 0.73 16.43 0.27
C ILE A 126 -0.27 16.29 1.42
N PHE A 127 -1.44 15.71 1.17
CA PHE A 127 -2.45 15.48 2.19
C PHE A 127 -1.92 14.60 3.33
N THR A 128 -1.23 13.51 3.01
CA THR A 128 -0.63 12.60 3.99
C THR A 128 0.40 13.33 4.84
N ILE A 129 1.31 14.08 4.23
CA ILE A 129 2.33 14.84 4.97
C ILE A 129 1.66 15.86 5.90
N LEU A 130 0.70 16.65 5.40
CA LEU A 130 -0.01 17.65 6.22
C LEU A 130 -0.80 17.00 7.37
N LEU A 131 -1.51 15.91 7.08
CA LEU A 131 -2.30 15.19 8.09
C LEU A 131 -1.41 14.65 9.19
N PHE A 132 -0.35 13.91 8.86
CA PHE A 132 0.52 13.31 9.87
C PHE A 132 1.33 14.37 10.63
N THR A 133 1.85 15.40 9.98
CA THR A 133 2.54 16.51 10.67
C THR A 133 1.63 17.22 11.66
N SER A 134 0.33 17.39 11.36
CA SER A 134 -0.62 17.97 12.30
C SER A 134 -0.77 17.17 13.59
N PHE A 135 -0.65 15.83 13.54
CA PHE A 135 -0.70 14.97 14.73
C PHE A 135 0.65 14.86 15.43
N LEU A 136 1.76 14.82 14.68
CA LEU A 136 3.10 14.61 15.23
C LEU A 136 3.54 15.70 16.22
N ILE A 137 2.98 16.91 16.13
CA ILE A 137 3.30 18.02 17.05
C ILE A 137 2.74 17.77 18.46
N PHE A 138 1.73 16.93 18.61
CA PHE A 138 1.00 16.72 19.87
C PHE A 138 1.27 15.37 20.53
N ILE A 139 2.14 14.54 19.96
CA ILE A 139 2.32 13.14 20.34
C ILE A 139 3.81 12.84 20.51
N ASP A 140 4.15 12.11 21.58
CA ASP A 140 5.52 11.71 21.90
C ASP A 140 5.67 10.17 22.00
N GLY A 141 6.93 9.73 22.08
CA GLY A 141 7.30 8.36 22.37
C GLY A 141 6.84 7.35 21.31
N LEU A 142 6.26 6.24 21.76
CA LEU A 142 5.91 5.11 20.89
C LEU A 142 4.87 5.49 19.82
N ALA A 143 3.87 6.29 20.19
CA ALA A 143 2.84 6.75 19.26
C ALA A 143 3.41 7.70 18.19
N PHE A 144 4.40 8.53 18.55
CA PHE A 144 5.13 9.37 17.60
C PHE A 144 5.88 8.52 16.57
N SER A 145 6.68 7.54 17.03
CA SER A 145 7.44 6.65 16.14
C SER A 145 6.52 5.85 15.21
N PHE A 146 5.38 5.38 15.71
CA PHE A 146 4.35 4.69 14.93
C PHE A 146 3.77 5.58 13.82
N LEU A 147 3.34 6.79 14.16
CA LEU A 147 2.78 7.72 13.19
C LEU A 147 3.80 8.15 12.15
N LEU A 148 5.02 8.46 12.58
CA LEU A 148 6.11 8.87 11.68
C LEU A 148 6.44 7.75 10.68
N LEU A 149 6.62 6.52 11.16
CA LEU A 149 6.92 5.38 10.30
C LEU A 149 5.78 5.11 9.32
N THR A 150 4.54 5.16 9.79
CA THR A 150 3.35 4.97 8.94
C THR A 150 3.27 6.06 7.87
N ALA A 151 3.53 7.32 8.21
CA ALA A 151 3.54 8.43 7.26
C ALA A 151 4.59 8.23 6.15
N ILE A 152 5.82 7.87 6.53
CA ILE A 152 6.91 7.63 5.59
C ILE A 152 6.54 6.48 4.64
N LEU A 153 6.04 5.37 5.17
CA LEU A 153 5.66 4.22 4.37
C LEU A 153 4.47 4.49 3.46
N LEU A 154 3.50 5.31 3.88
CA LEU A 154 2.40 5.74 3.03
C LEU A 154 2.89 6.56 1.85
N VAL A 155 3.72 7.59 2.08
CA VAL A 155 4.30 8.40 1.01
C VAL A 155 5.12 7.53 0.07
N LEU A 156 5.95 6.63 0.61
CA LEU A 156 6.76 5.72 -0.19
C LEU A 156 5.89 4.77 -1.04
N THR A 157 4.82 4.22 -0.49
CA THR A 157 3.89 3.33 -1.21
C THR A 157 3.13 4.08 -2.31
N THR A 158 2.77 5.33 -2.09
CA THR A 158 2.20 6.23 -3.11
C THR A 158 3.12 6.34 -4.32
N TRP A 159 4.39 6.67 -4.09
CA TRP A 159 5.36 6.82 -5.17
C TRP A 159 5.65 5.50 -5.89
N ILE A 160 5.71 4.38 -5.17
CA ILE A 160 5.84 3.06 -5.79
C ILE A 160 4.69 2.78 -6.74
N ASN A 161 3.44 3.03 -6.33
CA ASN A 161 2.29 2.85 -7.20
C ASN A 161 2.34 3.75 -8.43
N PHE A 162 2.76 5.00 -8.25
CA PHE A 162 2.97 5.92 -9.38
C PHE A 162 4.00 5.40 -10.38
N PHE A 163 5.15 4.90 -9.91
CA PHE A 163 6.17 4.31 -10.78
C PHE A 163 5.67 3.03 -11.46
N LEU A 164 4.94 2.17 -10.74
CA LEU A 164 4.32 0.99 -11.31
C LEU A 164 3.34 1.34 -12.44
N VAL A 165 2.50 2.36 -12.26
CA VAL A 165 1.59 2.81 -13.33
C VAL A 165 2.38 3.24 -14.56
N ARG A 166 3.50 3.94 -14.40
CA ARG A 166 4.36 4.33 -15.53
C ARG A 166 5.00 3.13 -16.25
N ILE A 167 5.32 2.06 -15.53
CA ILE A 167 5.93 0.84 -16.08
C ILE A 167 4.90 0.00 -16.82
N PHE A 168 3.75 -0.27 -16.19
CA PHE A 168 2.71 -1.16 -16.74
C PHE A 168 1.88 -0.54 -17.86
N PHE A 169 1.70 0.79 -17.83
CA PHE A 169 0.88 1.53 -18.79
C PHE A 169 1.74 2.50 -19.61
N LYS A 170 2.79 1.96 -20.24
CA LYS A 170 3.58 2.68 -21.24
C LYS A 170 2.88 2.59 -22.61
N ASP A 171 2.90 3.68 -23.36
CA ASP A 171 2.52 3.67 -24.77
C ASP A 171 3.63 2.91 -25.53
N GLU A 172 3.24 1.96 -26.40
CA GLU A 172 4.14 1.33 -27.37
C GLU A 172 4.63 2.36 -28.39
#